data_AF-A0A0Q5B7N6-F1
#
_entry.id   AF-A0A0Q5B7N6-F1
#
_cell.length_a   1.000
_cell.length_b   1.000
_cell.length_c   1.000
_cell.angle_alpha   90.00
_cell.angle_beta   90.00
_cell.angle_gamma   90.00
#
_symmetry.space_group_name_H-M   'P 1'
#
loop_
_entity.id
_entity.type
_entity.pdbx_description
1 polymer ?
#
loop_
_entity_poly.entity_id
_entity_poly.type
_entity_poly.pdbx_seq_one_letter_code
_entity_poly.pdbx_strand_id
1 'polypeptide(L)'
;MTSDDQYREAPGSVPTKLGRGGLALREAVHRLVAPYFEQARLRTEEVRAETAALRDELAAVRSELGGLRDELAALRASSDDLRGALAEARSSADEAAEEQARRHDASERGAAEIEERLRGAELELRAVTRRLAEAVDAGL
;
A
#
# COMPACT_ATOMS: atom_id res chain seq x y z
N MET A 1 -28.89 -50.10 -35.46
CA MET A 1 -29.39 -49.34 -34.30
C MET A 1 -29.67 -47.95 -34.79
N THR A 2 -30.92 -47.50 -34.82
CA THR A 2 -31.23 -46.10 -35.10
C THR A 2 -30.64 -45.24 -33.99
N SER A 3 -29.80 -44.27 -34.33
CA SER A 3 -29.27 -43.30 -33.37
C SER A 3 -30.42 -42.48 -32.78
N ASP A 4 -30.31 -42.10 -31.51
CA ASP A 4 -31.25 -41.19 -30.86
C ASP A 4 -31.35 -39.85 -31.62
N ASP A 5 -30.26 -39.46 -32.31
CA ASP A 5 -30.21 -38.29 -33.20
C ASP A 5 -31.11 -38.44 -34.43
N GLN A 6 -31.18 -39.63 -35.04
CA GLN A 6 -32.09 -39.88 -36.18
C GLN A 6 -33.56 -39.78 -35.77
N TYR A 7 -33.88 -40.15 -34.53
CA TYR A 7 -35.22 -39.98 -33.97
C TYR A 7 -35.58 -38.52 -33.74
N ARG A 8 -34.60 -37.71 -33.34
CA ARG A 8 -34.73 -36.27 -33.05
C ARG A 8 -34.84 -35.42 -34.32
N GLU A 9 -34.12 -35.80 -35.38
CA GLU A 9 -34.12 -35.10 -36.66
C GLU A 9 -35.25 -35.54 -37.59
N ALA A 10 -35.58 -36.84 -37.60
CA ALA A 10 -36.57 -37.43 -38.49
C ALA A 10 -37.40 -38.50 -37.76
N PRO A 11 -38.37 -38.15 -36.90
CA PRO A 11 -39.13 -39.09 -36.08
C PRO A 11 -39.93 -40.13 -36.91
N GLY A 12 -40.34 -39.78 -38.14
CA GLY A 12 -41.02 -40.68 -39.07
C GLY A 12 -40.09 -41.68 -39.78
N SER A 13 -38.77 -41.51 -39.70
CA SER A 13 -37.80 -42.41 -40.33
C SER A 13 -37.68 -43.76 -39.61
N VAL A 14 -38.17 -43.86 -38.38
CA VAL A 14 -38.02 -45.07 -37.56
C VAL A 14 -39.27 -45.96 -37.63
N PRO A 15 -39.13 -47.24 -38.01
CA PRO A 15 -40.26 -48.16 -38.14
C PRO A 15 -41.05 -48.33 -36.84
N THR A 16 -42.38 -48.42 -36.95
CA THR A 16 -43.27 -48.65 -35.80
C THR A 16 -44.20 -49.83 -36.06
N LYS A 17 -44.47 -50.64 -35.04
CA LYS A 17 -45.44 -51.76 -35.10
C LYS A 17 -46.90 -51.29 -35.18
N LEU A 18 -47.15 -49.98 -35.00
CA LEU A 18 -48.49 -49.37 -34.94
C LEU A 18 -48.97 -48.87 -36.32
N GLY A 19 -48.25 -49.19 -37.40
CA GLY A 19 -48.60 -48.79 -38.76
C GLY A 19 -48.62 -47.27 -38.98
N ARG A 20 -49.38 -46.81 -39.98
CA ARG A 20 -49.46 -45.39 -40.37
C ARG A 20 -50.01 -44.48 -39.27
N GLY A 21 -50.99 -44.93 -38.50
CA GLY A 21 -51.57 -44.15 -37.40
C GLY A 21 -50.58 -43.87 -36.28
N GLY A 22 -49.76 -44.86 -35.91
CA GLY A 22 -48.70 -44.66 -34.91
C GLY A 22 -47.57 -43.75 -35.39
N LEU A 23 -47.27 -43.75 -36.70
CA LEU A 23 -46.30 -42.83 -37.29
C LEU A 23 -46.80 -41.38 -37.24
N ALA A 24 -48.07 -41.15 -37.59
CA ALA A 24 -48.72 -39.83 -37.49
C ALA A 24 -48.81 -39.33 -36.04
N LEU A 25 -49.13 -40.20 -35.09
CA LEU A 25 -49.14 -39.84 -33.66
C LEU A 25 -47.74 -39.45 -33.18
N ARG A 26 -46.71 -40.22 -33.54
CA ARG A 26 -45.31 -39.92 -33.19
C ARG A 26 -44.88 -38.56 -33.74
N GLU A 27 -45.17 -38.26 -35.00
CA GLU A 27 -44.86 -36.96 -35.60
C GLU A 27 -45.62 -35.81 -34.93
N ALA A 28 -46.89 -36.02 -34.59
CA ALA A 28 -47.69 -35.01 -33.88
C ALA A 28 -47.13 -34.73 -32.48
N VAL A 29 -46.76 -35.77 -31.73
CA VAL A 29 -46.12 -35.64 -30.42
C VAL A 29 -44.75 -34.96 -30.55
N HIS A 30 -43.92 -35.37 -31.51
CA HIS A 30 -42.62 -34.74 -31.74
C HIS A 30 -42.77 -33.25 -32.08
N ARG A 31 -43.71 -32.89 -32.97
CA ARG A 31 -43.98 -31.49 -33.33
C ARG A 31 -44.46 -30.66 -32.13
N LEU A 32 -45.22 -31.28 -31.22
CA LEU A 32 -45.70 -30.61 -30.01
C LEU A 32 -44.58 -30.38 -28.98
N VAL A 33 -43.71 -31.37 -28.76
CA VAL A 33 -42.78 -31.35 -27.61
C VAL A 33 -41.37 -30.87 -27.99
N ALA A 34 -40.91 -31.10 -29.23
CA ALA A 34 -39.56 -30.72 -29.66
C ALA A 34 -39.20 -29.23 -29.43
N PRO A 35 -40.10 -28.25 -29.67
CA PRO A 35 -39.79 -26.84 -29.42
C PRO A 35 -39.47 -26.55 -27.95
N TYR A 36 -40.18 -27.19 -27.01
CA TYR A 36 -39.95 -27.00 -25.57
C TYR A 36 -38.61 -27.59 -25.13
N PHE A 37 -38.23 -28.76 -25.65
CA PHE A 37 -36.92 -29.34 -25.36
C PHE A 37 -35.78 -28.50 -25.92
N GLU A 38 -35.94 -27.96 -27.13
CA GLU A 38 -34.93 -27.10 -27.74
C GLU A 38 -34.80 -25.78 -26.97
N GLN A 39 -35.92 -25.18 -26.56
CA GLN A 39 -35.92 -23.99 -25.71
C GLN A 39 -35.26 -24.26 -24.35
N ALA A 40 -35.56 -25.40 -23.70
CA ALA A 40 -34.92 -25.79 -22.45
C ALA A 40 -33.41 -26.01 -22.63
N ARG A 41 -32.98 -26.60 -23.75
CA ARG A 41 -31.57 -26.80 -24.10
C ARG A 41 -30.85 -25.46 -24.23
N LEU A 42 -31.39 -24.56 -25.05
CA LEU A 42 -30.83 -23.21 -25.24
C LEU A 42 -30.75 -22.44 -23.93
N ARG A 43 -31.81 -22.47 -23.11
CA ARG A 43 -31.78 -21.79 -21.81
C ARG A 43 -30.73 -22.37 -20.88
N THR A 44 -30.51 -23.69 -20.93
CA THR A 44 -29.46 -24.34 -20.14
C THR A 44 -28.06 -23.95 -20.64
N GLU A 45 -27.88 -23.82 -21.96
CA GLU A 45 -26.62 -23.33 -22.55
C GLU A 45 -26.34 -21.87 -22.17
N GLU A 46 -27.36 -20.99 -22.22
CA GLU A 46 -27.26 -19.60 -21.75
C GLU A 46 -26.85 -19.53 -20.28
N VAL A 47 -27.54 -20.25 -19.39
CA VAL A 47 -27.21 -20.27 -17.95
C VAL A 47 -25.79 -20.79 -17.72
N ARG A 48 -25.34 -21.80 -18.49
CA ARG A 48 -23.96 -22.29 -18.40
C ARG A 48 -22.96 -21.20 -18.81
N ALA A 49 -23.23 -20.46 -19.87
CA ALA A 49 -22.38 -19.37 -20.33
C ALA A 49 -22.33 -18.22 -19.30
N GLU A 50 -23.48 -17.79 -18.78
CA GLU A 50 -23.57 -16.79 -17.71
C GLU A 50 -22.80 -17.24 -16.46
N THR A 51 -22.96 -18.50 -16.06
CA THR A 51 -22.24 -19.05 -14.89
C THR A 51 -20.73 -19.11 -15.13
N ALA A 52 -20.27 -19.39 -16.35
CA ALA A 52 -18.85 -19.36 -16.69
C ALA A 52 -18.30 -17.93 -16.59
N ALA A 53 -18.99 -16.95 -17.18
CA ALA A 53 -18.60 -15.54 -17.11
C ALA A 53 -18.51 -15.03 -15.66
N LEU A 54 -19.50 -15.36 -14.82
CA LEU A 54 -19.48 -15.00 -13.39
C LEU A 54 -18.32 -15.64 -12.62
N ARG A 55 -17.88 -16.85 -13.00
CA ARG A 55 -16.69 -17.48 -12.39
C ARG A 55 -15.41 -16.74 -12.77
N ASP A 56 -15.32 -16.29 -14.02
CA ASP A 56 -14.16 -15.54 -14.51
C ASP A 56 -14.10 -14.16 -13.85
N GLU A 57 -15.24 -13.45 -13.73
CA GLU A 57 -15.33 -12.20 -12.98
C GLU A 57 -14.93 -12.37 -11.51
N LEU A 58 -15.42 -13.44 -10.85
CA LEU A 58 -15.05 -13.74 -9.47
C LEU A 58 -13.54 -14.03 -9.33
N ALA A 59 -12.93 -14.69 -10.32
CA ALA A 59 -11.49 -14.92 -10.33
C ALA A 59 -10.71 -13.61 -10.48
N ALA A 60 -11.15 -12.71 -11.35
CA ALA A 60 -10.55 -11.39 -11.53
C ALA A 60 -10.62 -10.56 -10.24
N VAL A 61 -11.79 -10.47 -9.60
CA VAL A 61 -11.97 -9.75 -8.32
C VAL A 61 -11.08 -10.33 -7.22
N ARG A 62 -10.93 -11.66 -7.15
CA ARG A 62 -10.01 -12.29 -6.19
C ARG A 62 -8.56 -11.92 -6.45
N SER A 63 -8.15 -11.81 -7.71
CA SER A 63 -6.81 -11.38 -8.10
C SER A 63 -6.57 -9.92 -7.70
N GLU A 64 -7.50 -9.02 -8.01
CA GLU A 64 -7.42 -7.60 -7.60
C GLU A 64 -7.34 -7.45 -6.08
N LEU A 65 -8.16 -8.19 -5.34
CA LEU A 65 -8.11 -8.18 -3.88
C LEU A 65 -6.78 -8.73 -3.34
N GLY A 66 -6.13 -9.65 -4.06
CA GLY A 66 -4.77 -10.08 -3.78
C GLY A 66 -3.77 -8.93 -3.93
N GLY A 67 -3.78 -8.26 -5.08
CA GLY A 67 -2.92 -7.11 -5.34
C GLY A 67 -3.08 -5.98 -4.31
N LEU A 68 -4.33 -5.63 -3.97
CA LEU A 68 -4.62 -4.62 -2.95
C LEU A 68 -4.09 -4.99 -1.55
N ARG A 69 -4.07 -6.28 -1.20
CA ARG A 69 -3.48 -6.73 0.07
C ARG A 69 -1.97 -6.57 0.08
N ASP A 70 -1.32 -6.86 -1.05
CA ASP A 70 0.13 -6.71 -1.20
C ASP A 70 0.54 -5.23 -1.14
N GLU A 71 -0.20 -4.35 -1.83
CA GLU A 71 -0.01 -2.90 -1.76
C GLU A 71 -0.19 -2.37 -0.32
N LEU A 72 -1.22 -2.82 0.39
CA LEU A 72 -1.44 -2.44 1.79
C LEU A 72 -0.31 -2.93 2.71
N ALA A 73 0.25 -4.12 2.46
CA ALA A 73 1.39 -4.63 3.20
C ALA A 73 2.64 -3.77 2.96
N ALA A 74 2.92 -3.41 1.71
CA ALA A 74 4.02 -2.52 1.35
C ALA A 74 3.89 -1.13 1.99
N LEU A 75 2.68 -0.56 2.00
CA LEU A 75 2.41 0.74 2.63
C LEU A 75 2.65 0.70 4.15
N ARG A 76 2.27 -0.40 4.82
CA ARG A 76 2.54 -0.58 6.25
C ARG A 76 4.03 -0.63 6.54
N ALA A 77 4.80 -1.41 5.76
CA ALA A 77 6.24 -1.49 5.92
C ALA A 77 6.91 -0.11 5.73
N SER A 78 6.55 0.61 4.66
CA SER A 78 7.05 1.98 4.45
C SER A 78 6.69 2.93 5.59
N SER A 79 5.49 2.80 6.16
CA SER A 79 5.09 3.61 7.31
C SER A 79 5.90 3.28 8.56
N ASP A 80 6.32 2.03 8.76
CA ASP A 80 7.14 1.62 9.90
C ASP A 80 8.59 2.11 9.73
N ASP A 81 9.14 2.03 8.52
CA ASP A 81 10.46 2.59 8.19
C ASP A 81 10.50 4.10 8.45
N LEU A 82 9.47 4.84 8.02
CA LEU A 82 9.36 6.28 8.27
C LEU A 82 9.27 6.61 9.77
N ARG A 83 8.57 5.78 10.57
CA ARG A 83 8.55 5.94 12.04
C ARG A 83 9.93 5.72 12.64
N GLY A 84 10.68 4.72 12.15
CA GLY A 84 12.06 4.46 12.56
C GLY A 84 12.98 5.66 12.26
N ALA A 85 12.97 6.13 11.02
CA ALA A 85 13.75 7.29 10.59
C ALA A 85 13.42 8.55 11.40
N LEU A 86 12.14 8.79 11.72
CA LEU A 86 11.74 9.93 12.55
C LEU A 86 12.27 9.80 13.99
N ALA A 87 12.28 8.60 14.56
CA ALA A 87 12.82 8.37 15.90
C ALA A 87 14.34 8.62 15.94
N GLU A 88 15.08 8.14 14.93
CA GLU A 88 16.51 8.39 14.79
C GLU A 88 16.82 9.88 14.62
N ALA A 89 16.06 10.58 13.77
CA ALA A 89 16.23 12.02 13.57
C ALA A 89 15.98 12.82 14.86
N ARG A 90 15.00 12.41 15.67
CA ARG A 90 14.76 13.02 16.99
C ARG A 90 15.92 12.79 17.96
N SER A 91 16.41 11.56 18.06
CA SER A 91 17.58 11.24 18.89
C SER A 91 18.79 12.08 18.49
N SER A 92 19.06 12.18 17.18
CA SER A 92 20.17 12.99 16.67
C SER A 92 19.98 14.48 16.95
N ALA A 93 18.76 15.00 16.86
CA ALA A 93 18.46 16.38 17.19
C ALA A 93 18.65 16.67 18.70
N ASP A 94 18.24 15.75 19.57
CA ASP A 94 18.44 15.87 21.01
C ASP A 94 19.93 15.86 21.37
N GLU A 95 20.71 14.93 20.79
CA GLU A 95 22.17 14.88 20.95
C GLU A 95 22.85 16.18 20.49
N ALA A 96 22.42 16.72 19.33
CA ALA A 96 22.95 17.98 18.81
C ALA A 96 22.60 19.16 19.72
N ALA A 97 21.39 19.18 20.30
CA ALA A 97 20.96 20.21 21.24
C ALA A 97 21.77 20.17 22.54
N GLU A 98 22.01 18.97 23.10
CA GLU A 98 22.86 18.81 24.28
C GLU A 98 24.30 19.27 24.02
N GLU A 99 24.86 18.89 22.88
CA GLU A 99 26.20 19.28 22.51
C GLU A 99 26.31 20.79 22.31
N GLN A 100 25.30 21.43 21.72
CA GLN A 100 25.24 22.87 21.58
C GLN A 100 25.17 23.58 22.95
N ALA A 101 24.39 23.04 23.90
CA ALA A 101 24.34 23.57 25.26
C ALA A 101 25.72 23.48 25.95
N ARG A 102 26.41 22.33 25.84
CA ARG A 102 27.77 22.17 26.39
C ARG A 102 28.75 23.17 25.81
N ARG A 103 28.69 23.43 24.50
CA ARG A 103 29.53 24.43 23.82
C ARG A 103 29.23 25.84 24.32
N HIS A 104 27.95 26.17 24.51
CA HIS A 104 27.54 27.46 25.05
C HIS A 104 28.11 27.67 26.46
N ASP A 105 27.93 26.69 27.36
CA ASP A 105 28.45 26.76 28.74
C ASP A 105 29.99 26.86 28.78
N ALA A 106 30.68 26.19 27.85
CA ALA A 106 32.13 26.31 27.72
C ALA A 106 32.54 27.70 27.22
N SER A 107 31.81 28.25 26.25
CA SER A 107 32.03 29.59 25.72
C SER A 107 31.79 30.67 26.78
N GLU A 108 30.73 30.57 27.57
CA GLU A 108 30.43 31.50 28.66
C GLU A 108 31.53 31.48 29.73
N ARG A 109 31.97 30.29 30.14
CA ARG A 109 33.09 30.15 31.08
C ARG A 109 34.38 30.77 30.54
N GLY A 110 34.70 30.51 29.27
CA GLY A 110 35.86 31.12 28.62
C GLY A 110 35.78 32.65 28.56
N ALA A 111 34.59 33.20 28.27
CA ALA A 111 34.36 34.64 28.28
C ALA A 111 34.56 35.25 29.67
N ALA A 112 34.03 34.60 30.72
CA ALA A 112 34.20 35.04 32.10
C ALA A 112 35.68 35.03 32.54
N GLU A 113 36.44 33.99 32.18
CA GLU A 113 37.87 33.91 32.48
C GLU A 113 38.67 35.01 31.77
N ILE A 114 38.36 35.29 30.50
CA ILE A 114 38.99 36.39 29.76
C ILE A 114 38.65 37.74 30.40
N GLU A 115 37.40 37.95 30.81
CA GLU A 115 36.98 39.18 31.48
C GLU A 115 37.73 39.38 32.82
N GLU A 116 37.87 38.34 33.63
CA GLU A 116 38.63 38.37 34.88
C GLU A 116 40.10 38.75 34.63
N ARG A 117 40.74 38.12 33.64
CA ARG A 117 42.11 38.42 33.24
C ARG A 117 42.28 39.86 32.76
N LEU A 118 41.33 40.36 31.98
CA LEU A 118 41.34 41.75 31.50
C LEU A 118 41.21 42.74 32.66
N ARG A 119 40.30 42.50 33.61
CA ARG A 119 40.17 43.33 34.82
C ARG A 119 41.47 43.32 35.65
N GLY A 120 42.09 42.15 35.80
CA GLY A 120 43.39 42.02 36.47
C GLY A 120 44.48 42.86 35.80
N ALA A 121 44.64 42.70 34.47
CA ALA A 121 45.60 43.47 33.70
C ALA A 121 45.34 44.99 33.75
N GLU A 122 44.08 45.41 33.71
CA GLU A 122 43.71 46.82 33.84
C GLU A 122 44.13 47.40 35.20
N LEU A 123 43.89 46.67 36.29
CA LEU A 123 44.31 47.09 37.64
C LEU A 123 45.84 47.19 37.75
N GLU A 124 46.58 46.24 37.19
CA GLU A 124 48.04 46.29 37.13
C GLU A 124 48.53 47.52 36.36
N LEU A 125 47.97 47.80 35.18
CA LEU A 125 48.31 48.98 34.38
C LEU A 125 48.03 50.29 35.13
N ARG A 126 46.91 50.38 35.86
CA ARG A 126 46.59 51.55 36.71
C ARG A 126 47.60 51.70 37.84
N ALA A 127 48.00 50.60 38.47
CA ALA A 127 49.01 50.61 39.54
C ALA A 127 50.40 51.04 39.02
N VAL A 128 50.81 50.53 37.86
CA VAL A 128 52.06 50.95 37.19
C VAL A 128 52.01 52.44 36.84
N THR A 129 50.92 52.91 36.24
CA THR A 129 50.73 54.32 35.91
C THR A 129 50.83 55.22 37.15
N ARG A 130 50.22 54.82 38.28
CA ARG A 130 50.31 55.57 39.54
C ARG A 130 51.74 55.63 40.07
N ARG A 131 52.46 54.51 40.12
CA ARG A 131 53.85 54.46 40.59
C ARG A 131 54.77 55.31 39.72
N LEU A 132 54.54 55.32 38.40
CA LEU A 132 55.29 56.18 37.48
C LEU A 132 55.04 57.66 37.77
N ALA A 133 53.79 58.06 38.01
CA ALA A 133 53.46 59.44 38.39
C ALA A 133 54.16 59.86 39.69
N GLU A 134 54.08 59.03 40.73
CA GLU A 134 54.76 59.27 42.02
C GLU A 134 56.29 59.38 41.86
N ALA A 135 56.90 58.55 41.01
CA ALA A 135 58.34 58.59 40.75
C ALA A 135 58.77 59.85 39.98
N VAL A 136 57.93 60.35 39.06
CA VAL A 136 58.16 61.61 38.34
C VAL A 136 58.06 62.79 39.29
N ASP A 137 57.04 62.82 40.17
CA ASP A 137 56.85 63.89 41.16
C ASP A 137 57.99 63.95 42.20
N ALA A 138 58.61 62.81 42.53
CA ALA A 138 59.74 62.74 43.46
C ALA A 138 61.11 63.06 42.84
N GLY A 139 61.22 63.11 41.51
CA GLY A 139 62.45 63.34 40.75
C GLY A 139 62.60 64.77 40.19
N LEU A 140 61.61 65.64 40.41
CA LEU A 140 61.61 67.08 40.13
C LEU A 140 61.68 67.88 41.43
#